data_AF-A0A519PIM9-F1
#
_entry.id   AF-A0A519PIM9-F1
#
_cell.length_a   1.000
_cell.length_b   1.000
_cell.length_c   1.000
_cell.angle_alpha   90.00
_cell.angle_beta   90.00
_cell.angle_gamma   90.00
#
_symmetry.space_group_name_H-M   'P 1'
#
loop_
_entity.id
_entity.type
_entity.pdbx_description
1 polymer ?
#
loop_
_entity_poly.entity_id
_entity_poly.type
_entity_poly.pdbx_seq_one_letter_code
_entity_poly.pdbx_strand_id
1 'polypeptide(L)' 'MSLNSILNIANSGLAAAQTQLRVVSDNVSNVNTPGYVRKIADQVSVTSQGAGAGVEVARIRLA' A
#
# COMPACT_ATOMS: atom_id res chain seq x y z
N MET A 1 -6.52 8.27 -21.91
CA MET A 1 -6.81 7.24 -20.89
C MET A 1 -7.82 6.26 -21.47
N SER A 2 -7.60 4.95 -21.32
CA SER A 2 -8.53 3.89 -21.75
C SER A 2 -9.28 3.29 -20.54
N LEU A 3 -10.42 2.63 -20.74
CA LEU A 3 -11.13 1.93 -19.66
C LEU A 3 -10.21 0.92 -18.94
N ASN A 4 -9.40 0.19 -19.69
CA ASN A 4 -8.40 -0.72 -19.13
C ASN A 4 -7.42 0.01 -18.20
N SER A 5 -6.95 1.20 -18.56
CA SER A 5 -6.07 1.98 -17.67
C SER A 5 -6.77 2.42 -16.39
N ILE A 6 -8.06 2.76 -16.44
CA ILE A 6 -8.85 3.13 -15.25
C ILE A 6 -9.02 1.93 -14.32
N LEU A 7 -9.36 0.76 -14.86
CA LEU A 7 -9.49 -0.47 -14.09
C LEU A 7 -8.16 -0.89 -13.45
N ASN A 8 -7.05 -0.73 -14.16
CA ASN A 8 -5.72 -0.99 -13.62
C ASN A 8 -5.38 -0.05 -12.45
N ILE A 9 -5.69 1.25 -12.59
CA ILE A 9 -5.51 2.22 -11.50
C ILE A 9 -6.35 1.82 -10.28
N ALA A 10 -7.64 1.52 -10.47
CA ALA A 10 -8.53 1.11 -9.40
C ALA A 10 -8.05 -0.17 -8.69
N ASN A 11 -7.63 -1.18 -9.46
CA ASN A 11 -7.07 -2.43 -8.92
C ASN A 11 -5.79 -2.19 -8.13
N SER A 12 -4.88 -1.34 -8.62
CA SER A 12 -3.65 -0.98 -7.90
C SER A 12 -3.96 -0.27 -6.58
N GLY A 13 -4.95 0.63 -6.58
CA GLY A 13 -5.47 1.29 -5.37
C GLY A 13 -6.03 0.33 -4.35
N LEU A 14 -6.87 -0.61 -4.80
CA LEU A 14 -7.45 -1.63 -3.93
C LEU A 14 -6.38 -2.55 -3.33
N ALA A 15 -5.41 -3.00 -4.14
CA ALA A 15 -4.31 -3.85 -3.67
C ALA A 15 -3.41 -3.14 -2.64
N ALA A 16 -3.10 -1.86 -2.86
CA ALA A 16 -2.35 -1.05 -1.90
C ALA A 16 -3.12 -0.85 -0.59
N ALA A 17 -4.42 -0.56 -0.67
CA ALA A 17 -5.29 -0.43 0.50
C ALA A 17 -5.39 -1.73 1.30
N GLN A 18 -5.54 -2.88 0.63
CA GLN A 18 -5.55 -4.20 1.29
C GLN A 18 -4.23 -4.49 2.02
N THR A 19 -3.10 -4.15 1.41
CA THR A 19 -1.79 -4.30 2.06
C THR A 19 -1.65 -3.42 3.29
N GLN A 20 -2.12 -2.17 3.21
CA GLN A 20 -2.17 -1.27 4.36
C GLN A 20 -3.03 -1.81 5.49
N LEU A 21 -4.23 -2.32 5.19
CA LEU A 21 -5.10 -2.91 6.19
C LEU A 21 -4.44 -4.09 6.90
N ARG A 22 -3.71 -4.94 6.16
CA ARG A 22 -2.94 -6.05 6.76
C ARG A 22 -1.85 -5.53 7.71
N VAL A 23 -1.09 -4.51 7.30
CA VAL A 23 -0.04 -3.91 8.14
C VAL A 23 -0.63 -3.29 9.41
N VAL A 24 -1.76 -2.59 9.30
CA VAL A 24 -2.47 -2.04 10.45
C VAL A 24 -2.99 -3.16 11.35
N SER A 25 -3.58 -4.22 10.78
CA SER A 25 -4.03 -5.39 11.54
C SER A 25 -2.88 -6.03 12.33
N ASP A 26 -1.74 -6.28 11.69
CA ASP A 26 -0.55 -6.83 12.35
C ASP A 26 -0.10 -5.97 13.54
N ASN A 27 -0.06 -4.65 13.34
CA ASN A 27 0.35 -3.71 14.38
C ASN A 27 -0.64 -3.69 15.56
N VAL A 28 -1.94 -3.68 15.27
CA VAL A 28 -2.99 -3.67 16.30
C VAL A 28 -2.95 -4.97 17.10
N SER A 29 -2.86 -6.12 16.42
CA SER A 29 -2.82 -7.43 17.07
C SER A 29 -1.59 -7.63 17.96
N ASN A 30 -0.48 -6.95 17.68
CA ASN A 30 0.79 -7.12 18.40
C ASN A 30 1.20 -5.92 19.25
N VAL A 31 0.31 -4.94 19.47
CA VAL A 31 0.65 -3.69 20.18
C VAL A 31 1.15 -3.92 21.62
N ASN A 32 0.70 -4.99 22.28
CA ASN A 32 1.09 -5.34 23.65
C ASN A 32 2.16 -6.44 23.71
N THR A 33 2.71 -6.86 22.57
CA THR A 33 3.76 -7.89 22.53
C THR A 33 5.11 -7.24 22.81
N PRO A 34 5.81 -7.59 23.91
CA PRO A 34 7.12 -7.02 24.21
C PRO A 34 8.12 -7.27 23.07
N GLY A 35 8.84 -6.23 22.67
CA GLY A 35 9.80 -6.30 21.56
C GLY A 35 9.19 -6.22 20.15
N TYR A 36 7.86 -6.08 20.02
CA TYR A 36 7.25 -5.83 18.71
C TYR A 36 7.58 -4.42 18.20
N VAL A 37 7.99 -4.33 16.93
CA VAL A 37 8.25 -3.06 16.24
C VAL A 37 7.15 -2.81 15.21
N ARG A 38 6.57 -1.61 15.26
CA ARG A 38 5.52 -1.19 14.34
C ARG A 38 6.00 -1.29 12.89
N LYS A 39 5.18 -1.91 12.04
CA LYS A 39 5.38 -1.96 10.59
C LYS A 39 4.75 -0.74 9.91
N ILE A 40 5.37 -0.26 8.85
CA ILE A 40 4.93 0.88 8.03
C ILE A 40 4.97 0.46 6.56
N ALA A 41 3.82 0.55 5.89
CA ALA A 41 3.74 0.36 4.44
C ALA A 41 3.91 1.71 3.74
N ASP A 42 5.00 1.89 3.00
CA ASP A 42 5.25 3.11 2.24
C ASP A 42 4.55 2.98 0.87
N GLN A 43 3.55 3.82 0.61
CA GLN A 43 2.89 3.89 -0.70
C GLN A 43 3.55 4.94 -1.59
N VAL A 44 3.65 4.64 -2.88
CA VAL A 44 4.18 5.55 -3.90
C VAL A 44 3.21 5.63 -5.07
N SER A 45 3.11 6.81 -5.67
CA SER A 45 2.36 6.98 -6.91
C SER A 45 3.18 6.43 -8.07
N VAL A 46 2.52 5.65 -8.93
CA VAL A 46 3.10 5.21 -10.20
C VAL A 46 2.68 6.21 -11.25
N THR A 47 3.64 6.71 -12.02
CA THR A 47 3.39 7.63 -13.13
C THR A 47 3.90 7.04 -14.42
N SER A 48 3.19 7.29 -15.52
CA SER A 48 3.56 6.88 -16.87
C SER A 48 3.36 8.05 -17.81
N GLN A 49 4.42 8.44 -18.52
CA GLN A 49 4.41 9.56 -19.47
C GLN A 49 3.83 10.87 -18.87
N GLY A 50 4.15 11.17 -17.61
CA GLY A 50 3.67 12.36 -16.92
C GLY A 50 2.23 12.30 -16.40
N ALA A 51 1.51 11.19 -16.61
CA ALA A 51 0.17 10.96 -16.07
C ALA A 51 0.20 9.92 -14.93
N GLY A 52 -0.71 10.04 -13.97
CA GLY A 52 -0.91 9.03 -12.92
C GLY A 52 -1.35 7.69 -13.52
N ALA A 53 -0.68 6.61 -13.14
CA ALA A 53 -0.88 5.27 -13.67
C ALA A 53 -1.24 4.24 -12.59
N GLY A 54 -1.22 4.62 -11.32
CA GLY A 54 -1.63 3.77 -10.20
C GLY A 54 -0.94 4.12 -8.90
N VAL A 55 -1.02 3.21 -7.94
CA VAL A 55 -0.30 3.27 -6.66
C VAL A 55 0.29 1.90 -6.35
N GLU A 56 1.47 1.90 -5.72
CA GLU A 56 2.16 0.69 -5.30
C GLU A 56 2.66 0.84 -3.86
N VAL A 57 2.79 -0.28 -3.14
CA VAL A 57 3.49 -0.32 -1.85
C VAL A 57 4.97 -0.61 -2.13
N ALA A 58 5.81 0.42 -2.05
CA ALA A 58 7.23 0.32 -2.38
C ALA A 58 7.98 -0.64 -1.43
N ARG A 59 7.58 -0.63 -0.16
CA ARG A 59 8.14 -1.52 0.87
C ARG A 59 7.28 -1.51 2.13
N ILE A 60 7.48 -2.53 2.96
CA ILE A 60 7.06 -2.54 4.35
C ILE A 60 8.32 -2.48 5.20
N ARG A 61 8.45 -1.45 6.03
CA ARG A 61 9.61 -1.23 6.90
C ARG A 61 9.21 -1.22 8.37
N LEU A 62 10.17 -1.46 9.24
CA LEU A 62 10.02 -1.29 10.68
C LEU A 62 10.23 0.19 11.02
N ALA A 63 9.45 0.68 11.99
CA ALA A 63 9.54 2.05 12.49
C ALA A 63 10.84 2.28 13.27
#